data_AF-A0A392MHP7-F1
#
_entry.id   AF-A0A392MHP7-F1
#
_cell.length_a   1.000
_cell.length_b   1.000
_cell.length_c   1.000
_cell.angle_alpha   90.00
_cell.angle_beta   90.00
_cell.angle_gamma   90.00
#
_symmetry.space_group_name_H-M   'P 1'
#
loop_
_entity.id
_entity.type
_entity.pdbx_description
1 polymer ?
#
loop_
_entity_poly.entity_id
_entity_poly.type
_entity_poly.pdbx_seq_one_letter_code
_entity_poly.pdbx_strand_id
1 'polypeptide(L)'
;METKLYEDEMKKIQFRCGFSSGLAISCRGQGRERAGGLAIWWSDNVNYKINSYSLNHIQGEITNQDEEDAWTLTGVYGFPDENRKNDTWELIKNLSLTAL
;
A
#
# COMPACT_ATOMS: atom_id res chain seq x y z
N MET A 1 -5.40 2.34 7.80
CA MET A 1 -6.04 3.67 7.73
C MET A 1 -6.30 3.96 6.26
N GLU A 2 -7.53 4.34 5.92
CA GLU A 2 -7.97 4.58 4.54
C GLU A 2 -7.74 6.03 4.14
N THR A 3 -7.36 6.27 2.89
CA THR A 3 -7.04 7.64 2.43
C THR A 3 -8.27 8.42 1.97
N LYS A 4 -9.26 7.76 1.34
CA LYS A 4 -10.43 8.38 0.70
C LYS A 4 -10.09 9.50 -0.29
N LEU A 5 -8.95 9.36 -0.97
CA LEU A 5 -8.45 10.33 -1.93
C LEU A 5 -8.13 9.65 -3.27
N TYR A 6 -8.20 10.42 -4.35
CA TYR A 6 -7.63 10.02 -5.63
C TYR A 6 -6.11 10.17 -5.60
N GLU A 7 -5.44 9.48 -6.51
CA GLU A 7 -3.98 9.43 -6.58
C GLU A 7 -3.34 10.82 -6.72
N ASP A 8 -3.94 11.71 -7.52
CA ASP A 8 -3.45 13.07 -7.73
C ASP A 8 -3.57 13.95 -6.48
N GLU A 9 -4.64 13.80 -5.71
CA GLU A 9 -4.82 14.44 -4.40
C GLU A 9 -3.79 13.93 -3.41
N MET A 10 -3.58 12.61 -3.40
CA MET A 10 -2.64 11.94 -2.50
C MET A 10 -1.19 12.35 -2.81
N LYS A 11 -0.82 12.50 -4.09
CA LYS A 11 0.50 12.96 -4.53
C LYS A 11 0.84 14.37 -4.05
N LYS A 12 -0.17 15.26 -3.95
CA LYS A 12 0.02 16.60 -3.35
C LYS A 12 0.34 16.51 -1.86
N ILE A 13 -0.25 15.56 -1.13
CA ILE A 13 0.04 15.33 0.28
C ILE A 13 1.44 14.71 0.43
N GLN A 14 1.78 13.72 -0.39
CA GLN A 14 3.11 13.10 -0.43
C GLN A 14 4.22 14.15 -0.51
N PHE A 15 4.09 15.06 -1.49
CA PHE A 15 5.04 16.16 -1.68
C PHE A 15 5.13 17.08 -0.46
N ARG A 16 3.98 17.46 0.14
CA ARG A 16 3.96 18.29 1.34
C ARG A 16 4.54 17.60 2.58
N CYS A 17 4.50 16.28 2.62
CA CYS A 17 5.10 15.46 3.68
C CYS A 17 6.60 15.21 3.46
N GLY A 18 7.17 15.66 2.34
CA GLY A 18 8.61 15.52 2.06
C GLY A 18 9.03 14.13 1.58
N PHE A 19 8.09 13.27 1.20
CA PHE A 19 8.41 11.98 0.58
C PHE A 19 8.60 12.16 -0.92
N SER A 20 9.67 11.58 -1.44
CA SER A 20 10.07 11.69 -2.84
C SER A 20 9.48 10.57 -3.70
N SER A 21 9.27 9.39 -3.11
CA SER A 21 8.75 8.20 -3.78
C SER A 21 7.53 7.64 -3.07
N GLY A 22 6.69 6.91 -3.81
CA GLY A 22 5.39 6.50 -3.30
C GLY A 22 4.50 5.79 -4.30
N LEU A 23 3.57 4.99 -3.78
CA LEU A 23 2.42 4.46 -4.50
C LEU A 23 1.15 4.93 -3.81
N ALA A 24 0.20 5.43 -4.59
CA ALA A 24 -1.16 5.70 -4.12
C ALA A 24 -2.16 5.01 -5.05
N ILE A 25 -3.19 4.43 -4.43
CA ILE A 25 -4.27 3.72 -5.10
C ILE A 25 -5.51 4.57 -4.88
N SER A 26 -6.14 5.01 -5.96
CA SER A 26 -7.31 5.89 -5.91
C SER A 26 -8.46 5.26 -5.14
N CYS A 27 -9.10 6.06 -4.27
CA CYS A 27 -10.40 5.71 -3.71
C CYS A 27 -11.47 5.56 -4.82
N ARG A 28 -12.60 4.94 -4.45
CA ARG A 28 -13.80 4.82 -5.28
C ARG A 28 -14.87 5.80 -4.79
N GLY A 29 -15.84 6.09 -5.65
CA GLY A 29 -16.94 7.02 -5.32
C GLY A 29 -16.55 8.49 -5.48
N GLN A 30 -17.45 9.40 -5.15
CA GLN A 30 -17.28 10.85 -5.28
C GLN A 30 -17.86 11.58 -4.05
N GLY A 31 -17.31 12.76 -3.73
CA GLY A 31 -17.80 13.58 -2.61
C GLY A 31 -17.75 12.83 -1.27
N ARG A 32 -18.90 12.75 -0.60
CA ARG A 32 -19.03 12.07 0.71
C ARG A 32 -19.04 10.54 0.61
N GLU A 33 -19.27 10.00 -0.59
CA GLU A 33 -19.29 8.56 -0.86
C GLU A 33 -17.90 8.00 -1.17
N ARG A 34 -16.83 8.81 -1.02
CA ARG A 34 -15.47 8.32 -1.21
C ARG A 34 -15.14 7.25 -0.17
N ALA A 35 -14.72 6.09 -0.67
CA ALA A 35 -14.33 4.94 0.12
C ALA A 35 -13.15 4.23 -0.56
N GLY A 36 -12.36 3.52 0.23
CA GLY A 36 -11.11 2.92 -0.19
C GLY A 36 -9.97 3.91 -0.34
N GLY A 37 -8.96 3.44 -1.05
CA GLY A 37 -7.74 4.15 -1.35
C GLY A 37 -6.67 3.90 -0.30
N LEU A 38 -5.48 3.55 -0.79
CA LEU A 38 -4.30 3.25 0.02
C LEU A 38 -3.12 4.07 -0.47
N ALA A 39 -2.17 4.32 0.42
CA ALA A 39 -0.92 4.94 0.03
C ALA A 39 0.21 4.37 0.89
N ILE A 40 1.38 4.23 0.26
CA ILE A 40 2.64 4.02 0.95
C ILE A 40 3.69 4.93 0.30
N TRP A 41 4.46 5.61 1.13
CA TRP A 41 5.46 6.59 0.70
C TRP A 41 6.79 6.32 1.37
N TRP A 42 7.86 6.69 0.70
CA TRP A 42 9.22 6.49 1.19
C TRP A 42 10.14 7.56 0.60
N SER A 43 11.28 7.74 1.28
CA SER A 43 12.33 8.67 0.88
C SER A 43 13.27 8.01 -0.12
N ASP A 44 14.03 8.81 -0.88
CA ASP A 44 14.93 8.32 -1.95
C ASP A 44 16.05 7.41 -1.44
N ASN A 45 16.37 7.46 -0.15
CA ASN A 45 17.34 6.57 0.48
C ASN A 45 16.76 5.17 0.81
N VAL A 46 15.48 4.92 0.54
CA VAL A 46 14.85 3.61 0.71
C VAL A 46 14.62 2.98 -0.66
N ASN A 47 15.29 1.85 -0.94
CA ASN A 47 15.01 1.08 -2.15
C ASN A 47 13.82 0.15 -1.90
N TYR A 48 12.61 0.66 -2.09
CA TYR A 48 11.38 -0.12 -2.00
C TYR A 48 10.83 -0.47 -3.38
N LYS A 49 10.85 -1.75 -3.72
CA LYS A 49 10.31 -2.28 -4.98
C LYS A 49 8.93 -2.89 -4.74
N ILE A 50 7.91 -2.29 -5.34
CA ILE A 50 6.54 -2.82 -5.29
C ILE A 50 6.45 -4.11 -6.09
N ASN A 51 5.96 -5.17 -5.46
CA ASN A 51 5.76 -6.48 -6.07
C ASN A 51 4.29 -6.70 -6.44
N SER A 52 3.36 -6.29 -5.57
CA SER A 52 1.92 -6.39 -5.84
C SER A 52 1.13 -5.34 -5.05
N TYR A 53 -0.03 -4.94 -5.59
CA TYR A 53 -0.91 -4.00 -4.91
C TYR A 53 -2.37 -4.15 -5.34
N SER A 54 -3.28 -3.73 -4.49
CA SER A 54 -4.72 -3.66 -4.72
C SER A 54 -5.34 -2.66 -3.74
N LEU A 55 -6.66 -2.46 -3.77
CA LEU A 55 -7.35 -1.69 -2.74
C LEU A 55 -7.34 -2.34 -1.34
N ASN A 56 -6.84 -3.58 -1.23
CA ASN A 56 -6.80 -4.34 0.01
C ASN A 56 -5.37 -4.56 0.52
N HIS A 57 -4.34 -4.32 -0.29
CA HIS A 57 -2.94 -4.45 0.12
C HIS A 57 -1.95 -3.65 -0.74
N ILE A 58 -0.77 -3.39 -0.18
CA ILE A 58 0.44 -3.03 -0.92
C ILE A 58 1.56 -3.91 -0.37
N GLN A 59 2.27 -4.62 -1.24
CA GLN A 59 3.42 -5.46 -0.88
C GLN A 59 4.62 -5.11 -1.77
N GLY A 60 5.78 -5.06 -1.14
CA GLY A 60 7.04 -4.88 -1.83
C GLY A 60 8.22 -5.34 -0.99
N GLU A 61 9.38 -5.29 -1.61
CA GLU A 61 10.66 -5.68 -1.04
C GLU A 61 11.51 -4.43 -0.79
N ILE A 62 12.12 -4.36 0.40
CA ILE A 62 13.09 -3.34 0.76
C ILE A 62 14.46 -4.00 0.78
N THR A 63 15.38 -3.47 -0.02
CA THR A 63 16.78 -3.89 -0.02
C THR A 63 17.65 -2.76 0.52
N ASN A 64 18.58 -3.07 1.40
CA ASN A 64 19.62 -2.13 1.78
C ASN A 64 20.72 -2.14 0.71
N GLN A 65 21.27 -0.97 0.35
CA GLN A 65 22.33 -0.89 -0.66
C GLN A 65 23.64 -1.58 -0.20
N ASP A 66 23.78 -1.78 1.12
CA ASP A 66 25.00 -2.26 1.77
C ASP A 66 24.84 -3.64 2.45
N GLU A 67 23.65 -4.26 2.45
CA GLU A 67 23.39 -5.56 3.09
C GLU A 67 22.73 -6.52 2.09
N GLU A 68 23.08 -7.82 2.16
CA GLU A 68 22.41 -8.88 1.39
C GLU A 68 20.97 -9.18 1.89
N ASP A 69 20.58 -8.61 3.03
CA ASP A 69 19.29 -8.89 3.67
C ASP A 69 18.19 -7.99 3.09
N ALA A 70 17.39 -8.58 2.21
CA ALA A 70 16.12 -8.02 1.77
C ALA A 70 15.00 -8.40 2.74
N TRP A 71 14.05 -7.49 2.96
CA TRP A 71 12.86 -7.80 3.74
C TRP A 71 11.59 -7.29 3.07
N THR A 72 10.48 -7.99 3.32
CA THR A 72 9.19 -7.66 2.70
C THR A 72 8.39 -6.73 3.59
N LEU A 73 7.98 -5.57 3.07
CA LEU A 73 6.99 -4.70 3.69
C LEU A 73 5.63 -4.90 3.03
N THR A 74 4.65 -5.32 3.82
CA THR A 74 3.26 -5.50 3.39
C THR A 74 2.33 -4.66 4.25
N GLY A 75 1.58 -3.75 3.64
CA GLY A 75 0.45 -3.06 4.25
C GLY A 75 -0.87 -3.69 3.82
N VAL A 76 -1.72 -4.09 4.76
CA VAL A 76 -3.03 -4.70 4.49
C VAL A 76 -4.14 -3.80 5.02
N TYR A 77 -5.16 -3.56 4.19
CA TYR A 77 -6.42 -2.93 4.60
C TYR A 77 -7.56 -3.95 4.76
N GLY A 78 -7.48 -5.07 4.04
CA GLY A 78 -8.49 -6.13 4.10
C GLY A 78 -9.83 -5.73 3.46
N PHE A 79 -10.76 -6.68 3.38
CA PHE A 79 -12.09 -6.42 2.84
C PHE A 79 -12.99 -5.80 3.91
N PRO A 80 -13.59 -4.62 3.65
CA PRO A 80 -14.41 -3.93 4.64
C PRO A 80 -15.68 -4.72 4.97
N ASP A 81 -16.29 -5.37 3.97
CA ASP A 81 -17.51 -6.17 4.11
C ASP A 81 -17.34 -7.31 5.13
N GLU A 82 -18.29 -7.42 6.06
CA GLU A 82 -18.27 -8.44 7.12
C GLU A 82 -18.29 -9.86 6.56
N ASN A 83 -19.06 -10.09 5.49
CA ASN A 83 -19.14 -11.40 4.84
C ASN A 83 -17.85 -11.81 4.11
N ARG A 84 -16.85 -10.91 4.01
CA ARG A 84 -15.61 -11.10 3.25
C ARG A 84 -14.37 -11.13 4.14
N LYS A 85 -14.52 -11.30 5.45
CA LYS A 85 -13.36 -11.44 6.35
C LYS A 85 -12.52 -12.68 6.01
N ASN A 86 -13.13 -13.74 5.49
CA ASN A 86 -12.41 -14.93 5.01
C ASN A 86 -11.47 -14.59 3.84
N ASP A 87 -11.92 -13.77 2.88
CA ASP A 87 -11.09 -13.31 1.77
C ASP A 87 -9.88 -12.49 2.26
N THR A 88 -10.03 -11.76 3.38
CA THR A 88 -8.91 -11.04 4.01
C THR A 88 -7.88 -12.00 4.57
N TRP A 89 -8.33 -13.08 5.22
CA TRP A 89 -7.43 -14.12 5.73
C TRP A 89 -6.72 -14.87 4.61
N GLU A 90 -7.44 -15.20 3.53
CA GLU A 90 -6.85 -15.82 2.34
C GLU A 90 -5.81 -14.91 1.68
N LEU A 91 -6.12 -13.61 1.56
CA LEU A 91 -5.17 -12.61 1.08
C LEU A 91 -3.89 -12.60 1.93
N ILE A 92 -4.00 -12.55 3.27
CA ILE A 92 -2.83 -12.56 4.17
C ILE A 92 -2.01 -13.85 3.99
N LYS A 93 -2.67 -15.02 3.89
CA LYS A 93 -1.97 -16.29 3.63
C LYS A 93 -1.20 -16.25 2.31
N ASN A 94 -1.84 -15.78 1.24
CA ASN A 94 -1.19 -15.69 -0.07
C ASN A 94 -0.01 -14.72 -0.05
N LEU A 95 -0.15 -13.56 0.61
CA LEU A 95 0.93 -12.58 0.75
C LEU A 95 2.11 -13.12 1.57
N SER A 96 1.85 -14.00 2.53
CA SER A 96 2.92 -14.64 3.33
C SER A 96 3.73 -15.65 2.52
N LEU A 97 3.15 -16.27 1.49
CA LEU A 97 3.84 -17.20 0.60
C LEU A 97 4.70 -16.48 -0.45
N THR A 98 4.44 -15.19 -0.68
CA THR A 98 5.16 -14.34 -1.63
C THR A 98 6.12 -13.36 -0.97
N ALA A 99 6.19 -13.36 0.37
CA ALA A 99 7.24 -12.66 1.09
C ALA A 99 8.56 -13.44 0.94
N LEU A 100 9.63 -12.70 0.73
CA LEU A 100 10.99 -13.22 0.69
C LEU A 100 11.46 -13.68 2.07
#